data_AF-A0A9P0L7B4-F1
#
_entry.id   AF-A0A9P0L7B4-F1
#
_cell.length_a   1.000
_cell.length_b   1.000
_cell.length_c   1.000
_cell.angle_alpha   90.00
_cell.angle_beta   90.00
_cell.angle_gamma   90.00
#
_symmetry.space_group_name_H-M   'P 1'
#
loop_
_entity.id
_entity.type
_entity.pdbx_description
1 polymer ?
#
loop_
_entity_poly.entity_id
_entity_poly.type
_entity_poly.pdbx_seq_one_letter_code
_entity_poly.pdbx_strand_id
1 'polypeptide(L)' 'MKPSKLQDHLRRCHHDKTEKDLKYLQTLKDKFQKRPTLDRMFASTSQEMMMVCGRLTISRYL' A
#
# COMPACT_ATOMS: atom_id res chain seq x y z
N MET A 1 13.17 -3.63 12.27
CA MET A 1 13.42 -4.26 13.59
C MET A 1 13.92 -5.69 13.39
N LYS A 2 14.82 -6.19 14.25
CA LYS A 2 15.23 -7.61 14.24
C LYS A 2 14.07 -8.50 14.73
N PRO A 3 13.85 -9.70 14.15
CA PRO A 3 12.73 -10.58 14.53
C PRO A 3 12.76 -10.97 16.02
N SER A 4 13.96 -11.22 16.56
CA SER A 4 14.17 -11.58 17.96
C SER A 4 13.77 -10.47 18.95
N LYS A 5 13.68 -9.22 18.50
CA LYS A 5 13.30 -8.05 19.31
C LYS A 5 11.85 -7.61 19.05
N LEU A 6 11.14 -8.28 18.14
CA LEU A 6 9.78 -7.90 17.77
C LEU A 6 8.82 -8.09 18.94
N GLN A 7 8.88 -9.22 19.63
CA GLN A 7 8.02 -9.46 20.80
C GLN A 7 8.26 -8.45 21.93
N ASP A 8 9.52 -8.16 22.27
CA ASP A 8 9.87 -7.20 23.33
C ASP A 8 9.40 -5.78 22.99
N HIS A 9 9.55 -5.35 21.74
CA HIS A 9 9.02 -4.06 21.29
C HIS A 9 7.48 -4.01 21.31
N LEU A 10 6.80 -5.07 20.86
CA LEU A 10 5.34 -5.13 20.95
C LEU A 10 4.91 -5.07 22.42
N ARG A 11 5.56 -5.80 23.32
CA ARG A 11 5.26 -5.72 24.77
C ARG A 11 5.44 -4.31 25.32
N ARG A 12 6.47 -3.58 24.90
CA ARG A 12 6.75 -2.22 25.40
C ARG A 12 5.88 -1.13 24.78
N CYS A 13 5.63 -1.19 23.47
CA CYS A 13 5.00 -0.11 22.72
C CYS A 13 3.55 -0.40 22.32
N HIS A 14 3.17 -1.68 22.21
CA HIS A 14 1.89 -2.13 21.66
C HIS A 14 1.40 -3.40 22.38
N HIS A 15 1.17 -3.29 23.68
CA HIS A 15 0.75 -4.41 24.53
C HIS A 15 -0.60 -5.03 24.09
N ASP A 16 -1.40 -4.29 23.32
CA ASP A 16 -2.63 -4.75 22.67
C ASP A 16 -2.39 -5.70 21.47
N LYS A 17 -1.16 -5.74 20.96
CA LYS A 17 -0.78 -6.49 19.74
C LYS A 17 0.09 -7.70 20.02
N THR A 18 0.49 -7.92 21.27
CA THR A 18 1.38 -9.03 21.66
C THR A 18 0.74 -10.41 21.63
N GLU A 19 -0.57 -10.49 21.83
CA GLU A 19 -1.31 -11.76 21.80
C GLU A 19 -1.81 -12.13 20.40
N LYS A 20 -1.56 -11.27 19.41
CA LYS A 20 -2.13 -11.46 18.08
C LYS A 20 -1.36 -12.52 17.31
N ASP A 21 -2.12 -13.42 16.70
CA ASP A 21 -1.61 -14.58 15.98
C ASP A 21 -0.90 -14.20 14.67
N LEU A 22 -0.14 -15.15 14.12
CA LEU A 22 0.54 -14.98 12.82
C LEU A 22 -0.47 -14.67 11.70
N LYS A 23 -1.69 -15.20 11.80
CA LYS A 23 -2.77 -14.98 10.83
C LYS A 23 -3.24 -13.52 10.82
N TYR A 24 -3.35 -12.90 11.99
CA TYR A 24 -3.63 -11.47 12.12
C TYR A 24 -2.52 -10.63 11.48
N LEU A 25 -1.25 -10.98 11.69
CA LEU A 25 -0.12 -10.26 11.08
C LEU A 25 -0.11 -10.41 9.56
N GLN A 26 -0.41 -11.59 9.03
CA GLN A 26 -0.56 -11.82 7.58
C GLN A 26 -1.70 -10.97 7.00
N THR A 27 -2.87 -10.98 7.66
CA THR A 27 -4.03 -10.18 7.24
C THR A 27 -3.71 -8.68 7.23
N LEU A 28 -2.95 -8.20 8.22
CA LEU A 28 -2.47 -6.82 8.27
C LEU A 28 -1.54 -6.48 7.11
N LYS A 29 -0.57 -7.35 6.83
CA LYS A 29 0.36 -7.18 5.71
C LYS A 29 -0.42 -7.04 4.39
N ASP A 30 -1.39 -7.91 4.17
CA ASP A 30 -2.22 -7.88 2.96
C ASP A 30 -3.05 -6.60 2.86
N LYS A 31 -3.62 -6.14 3.98
CA LYS A 31 -4.35 -4.85 4.04
C LYS A 31 -3.44 -3.68 3.68
N PHE A 32 -2.19 -3.68 4.15
CA PHE A 32 -1.23 -2.62 3.84
C PHE A 32 -0.73 -2.69 2.40
N GLN A 33 -0.51 -3.88 1.84
CA GLN A 33 -0.08 -4.03 0.45
C GLN A 33 -1.18 -3.67 -0.56
N LYS A 34 -2.44 -3.96 -0.23
CA LYS A 34 -3.59 -3.60 -1.07
C LYS A 34 -3.94 -2.12 -1.01
N ARG A 35 -3.52 -1.40 0.04
CA ARG A 35 -3.73 0.04 0.12
C ARG A 35 -2.95 0.72 -1.01
N PRO A 36 -3.61 1.51 -1.87
CA PRO A 36 -2.89 2.31 -2.84
C PRO A 36 -2.01 3.30 -2.07
N THR A 37 -0.71 3.27 -2.37
CA THR A 37 0.24 4.26 -1.85
C THR A 37 0.03 5.57 -2.59
N LEU A 38 0.38 6.71 -1.96
CA LEU A 38 0.29 8.01 -2.60
C LEU A 38 1.05 8.02 -3.93
N ASP A 39 2.26 7.44 -3.99
CA ASP A 39 3.02 7.27 -5.23
C ASP A 39 2.23 6.52 -6.32
N ARG A 40 1.50 5.47 -5.95
CA ARG A 40 0.67 4.73 -6.88
C ARG A 40 -0.53 5.55 -7.34
N MET A 41 -1.15 6.34 -6.46
CA MET A 41 -2.27 7.23 -6.80
C MET A 41 -1.81 8.37 -7.72
N PHE A 42 -0.63 8.94 -7.47
CA PHE A 42 0.00 9.93 -8.34
C PHE A 42 0.41 9.35 -9.69
N ALA A 43 0.94 8.13 -9.72
CA ALA A 43 1.25 7.43 -10.97
C ALA A 43 -0.02 7.10 -11.77
N SER A 44 -1.09 6.68 -11.10
CA SER A 44 -2.39 6.40 -11.74
C SER A 44 -3.01 7.65 -12.34
N THR A 45 -3.04 8.76 -11.61
CA THR A 45 -3.54 10.05 -12.13
C THR A 45 -2.67 10.60 -13.26
N SER A 46 -1.34 10.44 -13.18
CA SER A 46 -0.41 10.79 -14.26
C SER A 46 -0.63 9.95 -15.52
N GLN A 47 -0.82 8.63 -15.38
CA GLN A 47 -1.15 7.74 -16.50
C GLN A 47 -2.53 8.05 -17.09
N GLU A 48 -3.52 8.32 -16.25
CA GLU A 48 -4.88 8.64 -16.69
C GLU A 48 -4.91 9.97 -17.45
N MET A 49 -4.20 11.00 -16.95
CA MET A 49 -4.03 12.28 -17.64
C MET A 49 -3.23 12.15 -18.95
N MET A 50 -2.20 11.30 -18.98
CA MET A 50 -1.45 11.01 -20.22
C MET A 50 -2.33 10.30 -21.26
N MET A 51 -3.21 9.38 -20.84
CA MET A 51 -4.15 8.69 -21.73
C MET A 51 -5.29 9.59 -22.22
N VAL A 52 -5.75 10.56 -21.41
CA VAL A 52 -6.76 11.55 -21.83
C VAL A 52 -6.18 12.50 -22.90
N CYS A 53 -4.94 12.94 -22.73
CA CYS A 53 -4.26 13.75 -23.74
C CYS A 53 -4.03 12.97 -25.05
N GLY A 54 -3.68 11.68 -24.97
CA GLY A 54 -3.48 10.80 -26.14
C GLY A 54 -4.76 10.47 -26.93
N ARG A 55 -5.93 10.35 -26.28
CA ARG A 55 -7.21 10.11 -26.98
C ARG A 55 -7.69 11.33 -27.78
N LEU A 56 -7.42 12.54 -27.29
CA LEU A 56 -7.75 13.78 -28.00
C LEU A 56 -6.90 13.97 -29.25
N THR A 57 -5.66 13.47 -29.28
CA THR A 57 -4.82 13.49 -30.47
C THR A 57 -5.27 12.48 -31.54
N ILE A 58 -5.67 11.26 -31.16
CA ILE A 58 -6.08 10.23 -32.13
C ILE A 58 -7.41 10.60 -32.84
N SER A 59 -8.37 11.20 -32.14
CA SER A 59 -9.62 11.68 -32.77
C SER A 59 -9.45 12.87 -33.73
N ARG A 60 -8.28 13.51 -33.78
CA ARG A 60 -8.00 14.62 -34.70
C ARG A 60 -7.40 14.16 -36.04
N TYR A 61 -7.05 12.87 -36.16
CA TYR A 61 -6.42 12.28 -37.34
C TYR A 61 -7.24 11.15 -38.00
N LEU A 62 -8.50 10.97 -37.60
CA LEU A 62 -9.48 10.05 -38.23
C LEU A 62 -10.63 10.85 -38.86
#